data_AF-A0AAU9X3N3-F1
#
_entry.id   AF-A0AAU9X3N3-F1
#
_cell.length_a   1.000
_cell.length_b   1.000
_cell.length_c   1.000
_cell.angle_alpha   90.00
_cell.angle_beta   90.00
_cell.angle_gamma   90.00
#
_symmetry.space_group_name_H-M   'P 1'
#
loop_
_entity.id
_entity.type
_entity.pdbx_description
1 polymer ?
#
loop_
_entity_poly.entity_id
_entity_poly.type
_entity_poly.pdbx_seq_one_letter_code
_entity_poly.pdbx_strand_id
1 'polypeptide(L)'
;MREMDEDEPVAKRACLGCEDDYIMDMYSLVQPGQQSQLYLYLTKSGGQSRKTFLQEEQSRLGMMRVHVDGFCMKEKEARSIIAELKTGDFGAVKRIERIKIDQFTLPEKLTYTLPHGRVASLKISVKLTSERDELLLETEQLEVNLPSTHLIETKPAVEHGNNPE
;
A
#
# COMPACT_ATOMS: atom_id res chain seq x y z
N MET A 1 -33.36 7.70 29.68
CA MET A 1 -33.66 7.12 28.35
C MET A 1 -33.68 8.27 27.36
N ARG A 2 -32.85 8.35 26.33
CA ARG A 2 -31.85 7.44 25.76
C ARG A 2 -30.64 8.28 25.34
N GLU A 3 -29.48 7.64 25.42
CA GLU A 3 -28.22 8.11 24.84
C GLU A 3 -28.40 8.40 23.35
N MET A 4 -27.88 9.53 22.91
CA MET A 4 -27.50 9.75 21.52
C MET A 4 -25.98 9.73 21.54
N ASP A 5 -25.42 8.53 21.36
CA ASP A 5 -24.08 8.35 20.82
C ASP A 5 -24.05 9.07 19.47
N GLU A 6 -23.57 10.31 19.48
CA GLU A 6 -23.03 10.92 18.28
C GLU A 6 -21.73 10.19 17.99
N ASP A 7 -21.83 9.16 17.16
CA ASP A 7 -20.72 8.55 16.43
C ASP A 7 -20.12 9.66 15.55
N GLU A 8 -19.26 10.49 16.15
CA GLU A 8 -18.39 11.40 15.42
C GLU A 8 -17.61 10.54 14.41
N PRO A 9 -17.60 10.88 13.11
CA PRO A 9 -16.68 10.25 12.21
C PRO A 9 -15.28 10.52 12.78
N VAL A 10 -14.52 9.46 13.08
CA VAL A 10 -13.11 9.54 13.46
C VAL A 10 -12.35 10.09 12.25
N ALA A 11 -12.48 11.40 12.04
CA ALA A 11 -11.69 12.18 11.13
C ALA A 11 -10.27 12.08 11.67
N LYS A 12 -9.43 11.36 10.94
CA LYS A 12 -7.99 11.22 11.10
C LYS A 12 -7.41 12.46 11.77
N ARG A 13 -7.14 12.36 13.08
CA ARG A 13 -6.29 13.34 13.74
C ARG A 13 -4.91 13.15 13.15
N ALA A 14 -4.53 14.04 12.24
CA ALA A 14 -3.17 14.19 11.78
C ALA A 14 -2.25 14.24 13.01
N CYS A 15 -1.29 13.32 13.06
CA CYS A 15 -0.28 13.27 14.09
C CYS A 15 0.65 14.47 13.95
N LEU A 16 0.35 15.52 14.71
CA LEU A 16 1.16 16.72 14.80
C LEU A 16 1.78 16.76 16.20
N GLY A 17 2.99 16.20 16.33
CA GLY A 17 3.87 16.43 17.47
C GLY A 17 3.85 15.37 18.58
N CYS A 18 3.85 14.07 18.23
CA CYS A 18 4.15 13.05 19.23
C CYS A 18 5.62 12.59 19.14
N GLU A 19 6.18 12.09 20.25
CA GLU A 19 7.59 11.63 20.30
C GLU A 19 7.89 10.50 19.29
N ASP A 20 6.86 9.72 18.94
CA ASP A 20 6.94 8.56 18.07
C ASP A 20 6.04 8.74 16.85
N ASP A 21 6.31 9.82 16.11
CA ASP A 21 5.69 10.11 14.81
C ASP A 21 6.33 9.23 13.73
N TYR A 22 5.49 8.64 12.86
CA TYR A 22 5.88 7.82 11.72
C TYR A 22 5.20 8.30 10.45
N ILE A 23 5.79 7.95 9.32
CA ILE A 23 5.27 8.27 7.99
C ILE A 23 5.17 6.98 7.19
N MET A 24 4.03 6.84 6.50
CA MET A 24 3.75 5.76 5.57
C MET A 24 3.74 6.30 4.15
N ASP A 25 4.53 5.72 3.26
CA ASP A 25 4.48 5.98 1.82
C ASP A 25 4.03 4.75 1.05
N MET A 26 3.07 4.94 0.15
CA MET A 26 2.54 3.91 -0.72
C MET A 26 2.95 4.17 -2.16
N TYR A 27 3.52 3.16 -2.80
CA TYR A 27 3.89 3.19 -4.20
C TYR A 27 3.37 1.95 -4.92
N SER A 28 2.86 2.11 -6.13
CA SER A 28 2.51 0.99 -7.00
C SER A 28 3.60 0.78 -8.04
N LEU A 29 4.03 -0.46 -8.22
CA LEU A 29 4.85 -0.90 -9.33
C LEU A 29 3.98 -1.72 -10.28
N VAL A 30 3.73 -1.15 -11.46
CA VAL A 30 2.78 -1.69 -12.43
C VAL A 30 3.52 -1.76 -13.77
N GLN A 31 3.88 -2.98 -14.18
CA GLN A 31 4.64 -3.21 -15.42
C GLN A 31 3.91 -4.22 -16.33
N PRO A 32 3.84 -3.99 -17.65
CA PRO A 32 3.25 -4.95 -18.58
C PRO A 32 3.92 -6.33 -18.50
N GLY A 33 3.11 -7.39 -18.43
CA GLY A 33 3.62 -8.77 -18.39
C GLY A 33 4.25 -9.19 -17.07
N GLN A 34 4.25 -8.33 -16.05
CA GLN A 34 4.73 -8.65 -14.70
C GLN A 34 3.62 -8.54 -13.66
N GLN A 35 3.86 -9.17 -12.51
CA GLN A 35 2.95 -9.08 -11.40
C GLN A 35 2.93 -7.66 -10.82
N SER A 36 1.75 -7.05 -10.74
CA SER A 36 1.60 -5.73 -10.13
C SER A 36 1.89 -5.82 -8.63
N GLN A 37 2.66 -4.87 -8.12
CA GLN A 37 3.07 -4.82 -6.72
C GLN A 37 2.68 -3.49 -6.08
N LEU A 38 2.41 -3.53 -4.79
CA LEU A 38 2.23 -2.37 -3.95
C LEU A 38 3.31 -2.39 -2.86
N TYR A 39 4.07 -1.31 -2.77
CA TYR A 39 5.09 -1.14 -1.73
C TYR A 39 4.59 -0.14 -0.69
N LEU A 40 4.68 -0.56 0.55
CA LEU A 40 4.46 0.26 1.73
C LEU A 40 5.82 0.53 2.37
N TYR A 41 6.22 1.79 2.46
CA TYR A 41 7.42 2.20 3.16
C TYR A 41 7.03 2.86 4.47
N LEU A 42 7.61 2.41 5.57
CA LEU A 42 7.40 2.97 6.90
C LEU A 42 8.70 3.62 7.37
N THR A 43 8.61 4.84 7.87
CA THR A 43 9.78 5.59 8.34
C THR A 43 9.44 6.35 9.62
N LYS A 44 10.38 6.43 10.57
CA LYS A 44 10.25 7.35 11.70
C LYS A 44 10.37 8.80 11.22
N SER A 45 9.48 9.66 11.71
CA SER A 45 9.50 11.10 11.41
C SER A 45 10.83 11.69 11.89
N GLY A 46 11.55 12.37 11.00
CA GLY A 46 12.92 12.86 11.25
C GLY A 46 14.03 12.06 10.57
N GLY A 47 13.73 10.94 9.91
CA GLY A 47 14.69 10.27 9.02
C GLY A 47 15.12 11.19 7.87
N GLN A 48 16.33 11.74 7.95
CA GLN A 48 16.81 12.83 7.06
C GLN A 48 16.90 12.45 5.58
N SER A 49 17.05 11.16 5.26
CA SER A 49 17.24 10.66 3.89
C SER A 49 15.98 10.08 3.24
N ARG A 50 14.82 10.05 3.91
CA ARG A 50 13.58 9.45 3.39
C ARG A 50 13.21 9.94 1.98
N LYS A 51 13.14 11.27 1.80
CA LYS A 51 12.69 11.88 0.54
C LYS A 51 13.62 11.51 -0.61
N THR A 52 14.93 11.65 -0.40
CA THR A 52 15.95 11.33 -1.41
C THR A 52 15.90 9.85 -1.78
N PHE A 53 15.90 8.96 -0.78
CA PHE A 53 15.81 7.52 -1.01
C PHE A 53 14.57 7.13 -1.81
N LEU A 54 13.39 7.63 -1.42
CA LEU A 54 12.14 7.29 -2.11
C LEU A 54 12.09 7.87 -3.52
N GLN A 55 12.67 9.04 -3.76
CA GLN A 55 12.76 9.63 -5.10
C GLN A 55 13.68 8.81 -6.02
N GLU A 56 14.81 8.35 -5.51
CA GLU A 56 15.73 7.48 -6.23
C GLU A 56 15.09 6.11 -6.52
N GLU A 57 14.48 5.47 -5.52
CA GLU A 57 13.76 4.20 -5.70
C GLU A 57 12.62 4.34 -6.71
N GLN A 58 11.81 5.39 -6.59
CA GLN A 58 10.70 5.67 -7.49
C GLN A 58 11.19 5.76 -8.94
N SER A 59 12.27 6.49 -9.17
CA SER A 59 12.85 6.68 -10.50
C SER A 59 13.48 5.38 -11.03
N ARG A 60 14.20 4.66 -10.19
CA ARG A 60 14.91 3.42 -10.53
C ARG A 60 13.97 2.29 -10.94
N LEU A 61 12.85 2.16 -10.23
CA LEU A 61 11.88 1.08 -10.46
C LEU A 61 10.70 1.50 -11.34
N GLY A 62 10.54 2.80 -11.62
CA GLY A 62 9.39 3.31 -12.36
C GLY A 62 8.09 3.21 -11.56
N MET A 63 8.15 3.49 -10.25
CA MET A 63 6.97 3.41 -9.39
C MET A 63 6.11 4.66 -9.48
N MET A 64 4.81 4.50 -9.24
CA MET A 64 3.88 5.61 -9.08
C MET A 64 3.52 5.77 -7.61
N ARG A 65 3.57 7.00 -7.11
CA ARG A 65 3.15 7.33 -5.74
C ARG A 65 1.62 7.23 -5.66
N VAL A 66 1.13 6.46 -4.70
CA VAL A 66 -0.31 6.24 -4.47
C VAL A 66 -0.81 7.14 -3.34
N HIS A 67 -0.12 7.13 -2.20
CA HIS A 67 -0.57 7.83 -1.00
C HIS A 67 0.56 8.06 -0.02
N VAL A 68 0.45 9.09 0.80
CA VAL A 68 1.33 9.32 1.95
C VAL A 68 0.50 9.84 3.11
N ASP A 69 0.72 9.26 4.28
CA ASP A 69 0.06 9.67 5.51
C ASP A 69 1.00 9.55 6.72
N GLY A 70 0.68 10.27 7.78
CA GLY A 70 1.42 10.25 9.05
C GLY A 70 0.61 9.61 10.16
N PHE A 71 1.28 8.93 11.09
CA PHE A 71 0.63 8.33 12.25
C PHE A 71 1.55 8.34 13.48
N CYS A 72 0.94 8.20 14.66
CA CYS A 72 1.63 8.21 15.95
C CYS A 72 1.58 6.81 16.52
N MET A 73 2.69 6.35 17.10
CA MET A 73 2.64 5.23 18.02
C MET A 73 2.46 5.78 19.44
N LYS A 74 1.24 5.70 19.98
CA LYS A 74 0.99 6.12 21.38
C LYS A 74 1.58 5.13 22.38
N GLU A 75 1.56 3.85 22.01
CA GLU A 75 2.04 2.77 22.86
C GLU A 75 3.56 2.62 22.79
N LYS A 76 4.25 3.09 23.83
CA LYS A 76 5.72 3.00 23.92
C LYS A 76 6.23 1.55 23.95
N GLU A 77 5.43 0.61 24.46
CA GLU A 77 5.80 -0.80 24.56
C GLU A 77 5.56 -1.60 23.28
N ALA A 78 4.81 -1.04 22.31
CA ALA A 78 4.48 -1.73 21.07
C ALA A 78 5.75 -2.08 20.31
N ARG A 79 5.92 -3.36 20.03
CA ARG A 79 7.12 -3.93 19.38
C ARG A 79 6.91 -4.15 17.90
N SER A 80 5.67 -4.14 17.42
CA SER A 80 5.36 -4.44 16.03
C SER A 80 4.25 -3.56 15.49
N ILE A 81 4.31 -3.36 14.17
CA ILE A 81 3.20 -2.84 13.39
C ILE A 81 2.69 -4.00 12.54
N ILE A 82 1.37 -4.14 12.47
CA ILE A 82 0.68 -5.05 11.58
C ILE A 82 0.05 -4.18 10.50
N ALA A 83 0.43 -4.45 9.24
CA ALA A 83 -0.13 -3.80 8.08
C ALA A 83 -1.05 -4.79 7.36
N GLU A 84 -2.32 -4.42 7.24
CA GLU A 84 -3.34 -5.17 6.52
C GLU A 84 -3.72 -4.39 5.25
N LEU A 85 -3.54 -5.03 4.09
CA LEU A 85 -4.01 -4.55 2.79
C LEU A 85 -5.33 -5.25 2.46
N LYS A 86 -6.37 -4.48 2.10
CA LYS A 86 -7.66 -5.02 1.61
C LYS A 86 -7.97 -4.53 0.21
N THR A 87 -8.50 -5.41 -0.63
CA THR A 87 -9.09 -5.07 -1.93
C THR A 87 -10.18 -6.07 -2.30
N GLY A 88 -11.44 -5.63 -2.27
CA GLY A 88 -12.59 -6.55 -2.40
C GLY A 88 -12.52 -7.67 -1.35
N ASP A 89 -12.60 -8.92 -1.81
CA ASP A 89 -12.50 -10.11 -0.96
C ASP A 89 -11.05 -10.54 -0.66
N PHE A 90 -10.06 -9.87 -1.25
CA PHE A 90 -8.65 -10.14 -0.99
C PHE A 90 -8.15 -9.35 0.22
N GLY A 91 -7.49 -10.06 1.13
CA GLY A 91 -6.74 -9.48 2.25
C GLY A 91 -5.32 -10.03 2.32
N ALA A 92 -4.35 -9.18 2.63
CA ALA A 92 -2.98 -9.58 2.90
C ALA A 92 -2.45 -8.87 4.13
N VAL A 93 -1.84 -9.64 5.05
CA VAL A 93 -1.32 -9.13 6.32
C VAL A 93 0.20 -9.29 6.34
N LYS A 94 0.91 -8.24 6.77
CA LYS A 94 2.34 -8.29 7.05
C LYS A 94 2.62 -7.68 8.41
N ARG A 95 3.62 -8.25 9.09
CA ARG A 95 4.12 -7.75 10.36
C ARG A 95 5.53 -7.21 10.18
N ILE A 96 5.79 -6.08 10.82
CA ILE A 96 7.09 -5.42 10.84
C ILE A 96 7.44 -5.12 12.30
N GLU A 97 8.69 -5.38 12.67
CA GLU A 97 9.19 -5.03 14.00
C GLU A 97 9.48 -3.53 14.04
N ARG A 98 8.94 -2.84 15.05
CA ARG A 98 9.12 -1.39 15.23
C ARG A 98 10.59 -1.00 15.29
N ILE A 99 11.43 -1.85 15.89
CA ILE A 99 12.88 -1.64 16.01
C ILE A 99 13.55 -1.42 14.64
N LYS A 100 13.04 -2.05 13.57
CA LYS A 100 13.55 -1.89 12.20
C LYS A 100 13.20 -0.53 11.59
N ILE A 101 12.14 0.11 12.09
CA ILE A 101 11.77 1.46 11.67
C ILE A 101 12.54 2.50 12.50
N ASP A 102 12.71 2.22 13.80
CA ASP A 102 13.32 3.16 14.75
C ASP A 102 14.85 3.27 14.61
N GLN A 103 15.54 2.17 14.31
CA GLN A 103 17.01 2.14 14.27
C GLN A 103 17.61 2.44 12.90
N PHE A 104 16.84 2.34 11.83
CA PHE A 104 17.34 2.47 10.48
C PHE A 104 17.17 3.89 9.94
N THR A 105 18.16 4.33 9.17
CA THR A 105 18.12 5.61 8.47
C THR A 105 17.28 5.57 7.19
N LEU A 106 17.04 4.37 6.65
CA LEU A 106 16.25 4.14 5.44
C LEU A 106 14.85 3.65 5.78
N PRO A 107 13.84 3.96 4.94
CA PRO A 107 12.49 3.44 5.09
C PRO A 107 12.45 1.91 5.04
N GLU A 108 11.73 1.27 5.97
CA GLU A 108 11.51 -0.17 5.94
C GLU A 108 10.36 -0.50 4.99
N LYS A 109 10.57 -1.48 4.11
CA LYS A 109 9.68 -1.78 2.98
C LYS A 109 8.87 -3.05 3.20
N LEU A 110 7.56 -2.96 3.01
CA LEU A 110 6.66 -4.11 2.85
C LEU A 110 6.19 -4.19 1.39
N THR A 111 6.38 -5.36 0.78
CA THR A 111 5.93 -5.62 -0.60
C THR A 111 4.69 -6.49 -0.61
N TYR A 112 3.60 -5.99 -1.18
CA TYR A 112 2.39 -6.74 -1.46
C TYR A 112 2.28 -7.04 -2.94
N THR A 113 1.82 -8.25 -3.22
CA THR A 113 1.45 -8.69 -4.55
C THR A 113 -0.02 -8.37 -4.77
N LEU A 114 -0.34 -7.57 -5.78
CA LEU A 114 -1.72 -7.23 -6.09
C LEU A 114 -2.38 -8.38 -6.88
N PRO A 115 -3.69 -8.64 -6.64
CA PRO A 115 -4.42 -9.61 -7.42
C PRO A 115 -4.51 -9.17 -8.89
N HIS A 116 -4.44 -10.14 -9.80
CA HIS A 116 -4.60 -9.89 -11.23
C HIS A 116 -5.99 -10.28 -11.69
N GLY A 117 -6.56 -9.46 -12.57
CA GLY A 117 -7.84 -9.73 -13.21
C GLY A 117 -8.01 -8.86 -14.45
N ARG A 118 -9.17 -9.01 -15.11
CA ARG A 118 -9.58 -8.15 -16.24
C ARG A 118 -10.16 -6.82 -15.74
N VAL A 119 -9.43 -6.13 -14.89
CA VAL A 119 -9.83 -4.84 -14.32
C VAL A 119 -8.77 -3.78 -14.62
N ALA A 120 -9.22 -2.57 -14.94
CA ALA A 120 -8.32 -1.45 -15.26
C ALA A 120 -7.75 -0.79 -14.00
N SER A 121 -8.43 -0.91 -12.86
CA SER A 121 -7.98 -0.39 -11.58
C SER A 121 -8.42 -1.28 -10.42
N LEU A 122 -7.72 -1.17 -9.29
CA LEU A 122 -8.06 -1.79 -8.02
C LEU A 122 -8.33 -0.70 -6.98
N LYS A 123 -9.36 -0.91 -6.16
CA LYS A 123 -9.57 -0.13 -4.93
C LYS A 123 -8.91 -0.85 -3.77
N ILE A 124 -7.97 -0.18 -3.12
CA ILE A 124 -7.20 -0.74 -2.01
C ILE A 124 -7.40 0.11 -0.76
N SER A 125 -7.43 -0.50 0.42
CA SER A 125 -7.26 0.20 1.69
C SER A 125 -6.15 -0.45 2.50
N VAL A 126 -5.45 0.34 3.30
CA VAL A 126 -4.42 -0.13 4.21
C VAL A 126 -4.82 0.25 5.63
N LYS A 127 -4.77 -0.73 6.53
CA LYS A 127 -4.95 -0.56 7.96
C LYS A 127 -3.66 -0.93 8.67
N LEU A 128 -3.17 -0.04 9.53
CA LEU A 128 -2.04 -0.25 10.42
C LEU A 128 -2.55 -0.40 11.85
N THR A 129 -2.17 -1.48 12.51
CA THR A 129 -2.45 -1.72 13.93
C THR A 129 -1.17 -2.07 14.69
N SER A 130 -1.17 -1.90 16.01
CA SER A 130 -0.15 -2.50 16.88
C SER A 130 -0.40 -4.01 17.04
N GLU A 131 0.52 -4.74 17.67
CA GLU A 131 0.28 -6.14 18.02
C GLU A 131 -0.84 -6.36 19.05
N ARG A 132 -1.35 -5.28 19.68
CA ARG A 132 -2.47 -5.31 20.62
C ARG A 132 -3.78 -4.84 19.97
N ASP A 133 -3.84 -4.82 18.65
CA ASP A 133 -4.97 -4.36 17.84
C ASP A 133 -5.35 -2.87 18.02
N GLU A 134 -4.45 -2.04 18.56
CA GLU A 134 -4.65 -0.59 18.58
C GLU A 134 -4.55 -0.04 17.16
N LEU A 135 -5.56 0.72 16.73
CA LEU A 135 -5.56 1.37 15.42
C LEU A 135 -4.54 2.51 15.37
N LEU A 136 -3.57 2.41 14.47
CA LEU A 136 -2.55 3.44 14.24
C LEU A 136 -2.92 4.33 13.06
N LEU A 137 -3.37 3.72 11.96
CA LEU A 137 -3.75 4.40 10.73
C LEU A 137 -4.72 3.54 9.93
N GLU A 138 -5.70 4.16 9.27
CA GLU A 138 -6.50 3.51 8.25
C GLU A 138 -6.68 4.46 7.07
N THR A 139 -6.33 4.01 5.86
CA THR A 139 -6.55 4.80 4.65
C THR A 139 -8.00 4.69 4.20
N GLU A 140 -8.46 5.70 3.47
CA GLU A 140 -9.63 5.56 2.61
C GLU A 140 -9.34 4.52 1.50
N GLN A 141 -10.35 4.20 0.68
CA GLN A 141 -10.15 3.40 -0.51
C GLN A 141 -9.39 4.21 -1.58
N LEU A 142 -8.15 3.81 -1.84
CA LEU A 142 -7.25 4.38 -2.83
C LEU A 142 -7.37 3.62 -4.15
N GLU A 143 -7.39 4.33 -5.26
CA GLU A 143 -7.43 3.72 -6.59
C GLU A 143 -6.00 3.50 -7.14
N VAL A 144 -5.71 2.27 -7.56
CA VAL A 144 -4.45 1.90 -8.22
C VAL A 144 -4.75 1.41 -9.62
N ASN A 145 -4.24 2.13 -10.62
CA ASN A 145 -4.39 1.75 -12.02
C ASN A 145 -3.50 0.56 -12.35
N LEU A 146 -4.08 -0.47 -12.95
CA LEU A 146 -3.39 -1.66 -13.45
C LEU A 146 -2.98 -1.45 -14.91
N PRO A 147 -1.99 -2.21 -15.42
CA PRO A 147 -1.59 -2.08 -16.80
C PRO A 147 -2.74 -2.62 -17.66
N SER A 148 -3.27 -1.80 -18.56
CA SER A 148 -4.30 -2.25 -19.49
C SER A 148 -3.71 -3.35 -20.38
N THR A 149 -4.13 -4.59 -20.16
CA THR A 149 -3.91 -5.66 -21.14
C THR A 149 -4.93 -5.50 -22.25
N HIS A 150 -4.79 -4.46 -23.06
CA HIS A 150 -5.25 -4.55 -24.43
C HIS A 150 -4.32 -5.54 -25.13
N LEU A 151 -4.58 -6.83 -24.94
CA LEU A 151 -4.14 -7.85 -25.87
C LEU A 151 -4.84 -7.50 -27.19
N ILE A 152 -4.18 -6.69 -28.01
CA ILE A 152 -4.52 -6.60 -29.42
C ILE A 152 -4.23 -8.02 -29.93
N GLU A 153 -5.27 -8.79 -30.23
CA GLU A 153 -5.15 -10.02 -31.02
C GLU A 153 -4.57 -9.63 -32.38
N THR A 154 -3.25 -9.54 -32.48
CA THR A 154 -2.54 -9.39 -33.75
C THR A 154 -2.26 -10.76 -34.32
N LYS A 155 -3.32 -11.49 -34.65
CA LYS A 155 -3.28 -12.53 -35.69
C LYS A 155 -4.72 -12.89 -36.08
N PRO A 156 -5.13 -12.60 -37.34
CA PRO A 156 -6.36 -13.19 -37.85
C PRO A 156 -6.24 -14.71 -37.79
N ALA A 157 -7.33 -15.39 -37.42
CA ALA A 157 -7.43 -16.83 -37.56
C ALA A 157 -7.24 -17.18 -39.05
N VAL A 158 -6.15 -17.87 -39.37
CA VAL A 158 -5.95 -18.44 -40.70
C VAL A 158 -6.75 -19.73 -40.72
N GLU A 159 -7.89 -19.71 -41.40
CA GLU A 159 -8.60 -20.95 -41.73
C GLU A 159 -7.73 -21.77 -42.69
N HIS A 160 -7.29 -22.94 -42.25
CA HIS A 160 -6.73 -23.94 -43.16
C HIS A 160 -7.89 -24.55 -43.95
N GLY A 161 -8.10 -24.06 -45.17
CA GLY A 161 -9.03 -24.66 -46.11
C GLY A 161 -8.62 -26.10 -46.40
N ASN A 162 -9.43 -27.06 -45.95
CA ASN A 162 -9.34 -28.44 -46.41
C ASN A 162 -9.87 -28.49 -47.84
N ASN A 163 -8.98 -28.57 -48.83
CA ASN A 163 -9.37 -29.02 -50.17
C ASN A 163 -9.66 -30.52 -50.10
N PRO A 164 -10.87 -30.99 -50.44
CA PRO A 164 -11.07 -32.37 -50.84
C PRO A 164 -10.60 -32.54 -52.29
N GLU A 165 -9.88 -33.63 -52.55
CA GLU A 165 -9.58 -34.12 -53.90
C GLU A 165 -10.85 -34.45 -54.69
#